data_AF-A0A8S3JMV4-F1
#
_entry.id   AF-A0A8S3JMV4-F1
#
_cell.length_a   1.000
_cell.length_b   1.000
_cell.length_c   1.000
_cell.angle_alpha   90.00
_cell.angle_beta   90.00
_cell.angle_gamma   90.00
#
_symmetry.space_group_name_H-M   'P 1'
#
loop_
_entity.id
_entity.type
_entity.pdbx_description
1 polymer ?
#
loop_
_entity_poly.entity_id
_entity_poly.type
_entity_poly.pdbx_seq_one_letter_code
_entity_poly.pdbx_strand_id
1 'polypeptide(L)'
;NNIQYSPTGINFVQALSYSDSTGWQRNTFTQLIWPGNTLAPPTSGAKLEGVKLILGLIQSTQYTNIIHVTDALGNTTFQLVGYVPDLINLLQTKLGFIPDIRLAPSNRTYNGLVADVANGVYDLVVADLTVTASRRKKVDFSNSIFDNSVRLVIRAQPDIQIGLFSFLNPLSWDLWLLIIGTLIFGSMLICIVERVANERLREKSHSAAYLMIFWYTFG
;
A
#
# COMPACT_ATOMS: atom_id res chain seq x y z
N ASN A 1 49.61 -1.95 -18.25
CA ASN A 1 50.51 -0.79 -18.43
C ASN A 1 49.80 0.47 -18.00
N ASN A 2 50.51 1.36 -17.31
CA ASN A 2 50.07 2.69 -16.93
C ASN A 2 50.45 3.67 -18.06
N ILE A 3 49.58 4.63 -18.37
CA ILE A 3 49.81 5.62 -19.43
C ILE A 3 50.38 6.88 -18.79
N GLN A 4 51.51 7.37 -19.31
CA GLN A 4 52.19 8.56 -18.80
C GLN A 4 52.48 9.55 -19.93
N TYR A 5 52.28 10.84 -19.66
CA TYR A 5 52.64 11.91 -20.60
C TYR A 5 54.12 12.26 -20.46
N SER A 6 54.84 12.23 -21.58
CA SER A 6 56.23 12.65 -21.73
C SER A 6 56.29 13.86 -22.67
N PRO A 7 57.32 14.73 -22.60
CA PRO A 7 57.53 15.81 -23.58
C PRO A 7 57.56 15.34 -25.04
N THR A 8 57.79 14.04 -25.27
CA THR A 8 57.86 13.38 -26.58
C THR A 8 56.56 12.67 -27.00
N GLY A 9 55.50 12.72 -26.18
CA GLY A 9 54.21 12.08 -26.46
C GLY A 9 53.72 11.16 -25.34
N ILE A 10 52.84 10.21 -25.71
CA ILE A 10 52.23 9.25 -24.78
C ILE A 10 53.14 8.03 -24.64
N ASN A 11 53.60 7.75 -23.43
CA ASN A 11 54.41 6.58 -23.11
C ASN A 11 53.61 5.55 -22.30
N PHE A 12 53.78 4.28 -22.64
CA PHE A 12 53.20 3.17 -21.90
C PHE A 12 54.25 2.57 -20.96
N VAL A 13 53.99 2.64 -19.66
CA VAL A 13 54.92 2.18 -18.63
C VAL A 13 54.36 0.93 -17.95
N GLN A 14 55.16 -0.12 -17.80
CA GLN A 14 54.72 -1.35 -17.15
C GLN A 14 54.65 -1.16 -15.63
N ALA A 15 53.43 -1.20 -15.07
CA ALA A 15 53.18 -0.97 -13.65
C ALA A 15 53.38 -2.23 -12.78
N LEU A 16 53.09 -3.41 -13.35
CA LEU A 16 53.15 -4.70 -12.68
C LEU A 16 53.84 -5.71 -13.60
N SER A 17 54.71 -6.54 -13.05
CA SER A 17 55.26 -7.74 -13.69
C SER A 17 54.68 -8.98 -13.01
N TYR A 18 54.35 -10.00 -13.78
CA TYR A 18 53.87 -11.26 -13.24
C TYR A 18 55.03 -12.26 -13.14
N SER A 19 55.09 -13.00 -12.04
CA SER A 19 56.04 -14.10 -11.82
C SER A 19 55.28 -15.32 -11.30
N ASP A 20 55.55 -16.51 -11.84
CA ASP A 20 54.83 -17.74 -11.51
C ASP A 20 54.97 -18.15 -10.03
N SER A 21 56.05 -17.74 -9.37
CA SER A 21 56.34 -18.10 -7.97
C SER A 21 55.77 -17.15 -6.93
N THR A 22 55.61 -15.87 -7.27
CA THR A 22 55.22 -14.80 -6.32
C THR A 22 54.00 -13.99 -6.75
N GLY A 23 53.42 -14.33 -7.91
CA GLY A 23 52.32 -13.60 -8.51
C GLY A 23 52.72 -12.22 -9.02
N TRP A 24 51.79 -11.27 -8.98
CA TRP A 24 51.99 -9.91 -9.46
C TRP A 24 52.92 -9.12 -8.54
N GLN A 25 54.03 -8.64 -9.09
CA GLN A 25 54.98 -7.76 -8.43
C GLN A 25 54.88 -6.34 -9.00
N ARG A 26 54.93 -5.34 -8.11
CA ARG A 26 54.94 -3.93 -8.51
C ARG A 26 56.35 -3.54 -8.94
N ASN A 27 56.45 -2.88 -10.07
CA ASN A 27 57.72 -2.33 -10.52
C ASN A 27 58.09 -1.10 -9.68
N THR A 28 59.24 -1.14 -9.00
CA THR A 28 59.71 -0.09 -8.09
C THR A 28 60.24 1.15 -8.81
N PHE A 29 60.66 1.01 -10.08
CA PHE A 29 61.20 2.11 -10.87
C PHE A 29 60.13 2.99 -11.52
N THR A 30 58.85 2.59 -11.40
CA THR A 30 57.75 3.26 -12.10
C THR A 30 56.69 3.71 -11.11
N GLN A 31 56.32 5.00 -11.16
CA GLN A 31 55.24 5.53 -10.33
C GLN A 31 53.87 5.26 -10.98
N LEU A 32 52.92 4.76 -10.18
CA LEU A 32 51.55 4.60 -10.62
C LEU A 32 50.85 5.96 -10.55
N ILE A 33 50.28 6.37 -11.67
CA ILE A 33 49.57 7.65 -11.81
C ILE A 33 48.11 7.31 -12.08
N TRP A 34 47.23 7.84 -11.23
CA TRP A 34 45.79 7.69 -11.33
C TRP A 34 45.19 8.78 -12.22
N PRO A 35 43.97 8.57 -12.74
CA PRO A 35 43.25 9.58 -13.51
C PRO A 35 43.26 10.93 -12.75
N GLY A 36 43.57 12.03 -13.46
CA GLY A 36 43.80 13.33 -12.83
C GLY A 36 45.24 13.60 -12.40
N ASN A 37 46.22 12.84 -12.92
CA ASN A 37 47.65 13.01 -12.67
C ASN A 37 48.04 12.93 -11.18
N THR A 38 47.38 12.03 -10.45
CA THR A 38 47.54 11.90 -8.99
C THR A 38 48.28 10.62 -8.63
N LEU A 39 49.18 10.65 -7.64
CA LEU A 39 49.95 9.48 -7.19
C LEU A 39 49.21 8.68 -6.10
N ALA A 40 48.26 9.31 -5.41
CA ALA A 40 47.44 8.66 -4.41
C ALA A 40 46.34 7.82 -5.08
N PRO A 41 46.14 6.55 -4.68
CA PRO A 41 45.02 5.76 -5.17
C PRO A 41 43.71 6.44 -4.78
N PRO A 42 42.68 6.40 -5.66
CA PRO A 42 41.36 6.90 -5.30
C PRO A 42 40.82 6.06 -4.15
N THR A 43 40.69 6.70 -2.98
CA THR A 43 40.34 6.02 -1.73
C THR A 43 38.84 5.81 -1.54
N SER A 44 37.99 6.60 -2.22
CA SER A 44 36.54 6.47 -2.14
C SER A 44 35.97 5.78 -3.38
N GLY A 45 34.91 5.00 -3.19
CA GLY A 45 34.10 4.49 -4.31
C GLY A 45 33.49 5.62 -5.16
N ALA A 46 32.81 5.22 -6.24
CA ALA A 46 32.14 6.16 -7.13
C ALA A 46 31.18 7.07 -6.34
N LYS A 47 31.36 8.39 -6.49
CA LYS A 47 30.42 9.40 -5.97
C LYS A 47 29.49 9.83 -7.12
N LEU A 48 28.23 10.06 -6.79
CA LEU A 48 27.22 10.56 -7.74
C LEU A 48 27.22 12.09 -7.86
N GLU A 49 28.12 12.75 -7.12
CA GLU A 49 28.25 14.20 -7.09
C GLU A 49 28.62 14.75 -8.49
N GLY A 50 27.80 15.65 -9.02
CA GLY A 50 27.98 16.25 -10.36
C GLY A 50 27.57 15.36 -11.54
N VAL A 51 27.07 14.15 -11.30
CA VAL A 51 26.58 13.26 -12.36
C VAL A 51 25.16 13.66 -12.77
N LYS A 52 24.92 13.84 -14.07
CA LYS A 52 23.58 14.07 -14.61
C LYS A 52 22.85 12.73 -14.72
N LEU A 53 21.70 12.62 -14.05
CA LEU A 53 20.86 11.41 -14.06
C LEU A 53 19.51 11.71 -14.68
N ILE A 54 19.11 10.91 -15.66
CA ILE A 54 17.80 10.99 -16.30
C ILE A 54 16.80 10.17 -15.47
N LEU A 55 15.86 10.86 -14.84
CA LEU A 55 14.86 10.27 -13.97
C LEU A 55 13.52 10.13 -14.70
N GLY A 56 13.00 8.92 -14.80
CA GLY A 56 11.66 8.66 -15.33
C GLY A 56 10.61 8.64 -14.23
N LEU A 57 9.58 9.49 -14.35
CA LEU A 57 8.44 9.52 -13.42
C LEU A 57 7.15 9.16 -14.16
N ILE A 58 6.26 8.43 -13.49
CA ILE A 58 4.90 8.20 -13.98
C ILE A 58 3.92 9.09 -13.21
N GLN A 59 2.92 9.61 -13.91
CA GLN A 59 1.83 10.32 -13.26
C GLN A 59 0.99 9.34 -12.43
N SER A 60 0.89 9.58 -11.13
CA SER A 60 0.07 8.79 -10.21
C SER A 60 -0.57 9.74 -9.20
N THR A 61 -1.90 9.73 -9.12
CA THR A 61 -2.69 10.71 -8.34
C THR A 61 -2.30 10.78 -6.87
N GLN A 62 -1.76 9.69 -6.31
CA GLN A 62 -1.36 9.59 -4.91
C GLN A 62 0.09 10.04 -4.65
N TYR A 63 0.98 9.98 -5.65
CA TYR A 63 2.44 10.12 -5.44
C TYR A 63 3.10 11.18 -6.32
N THR A 64 2.58 11.44 -7.51
CA THR A 64 3.14 12.40 -8.48
C THR A 64 2.00 13.02 -9.27
N ASN A 65 1.62 14.22 -8.86
CA ASN A 65 0.58 14.98 -9.52
C ASN A 65 1.19 16.13 -10.34
N ILE A 66 0.50 16.50 -11.41
CA ILE A 66 0.87 17.61 -12.26
C ILE A 66 -0.12 18.73 -11.98
N ILE A 67 0.37 19.84 -11.45
CA ILE A 67 -0.45 21.04 -11.27
C ILE A 67 -0.08 22.05 -12.34
N HIS A 68 -1.08 22.77 -12.82
CA HIS A 68 -0.88 23.90 -13.71
C HIS A 68 -0.78 25.17 -12.88
N VAL A 69 0.36 25.84 -12.96
CA VAL A 69 0.61 27.10 -12.26
C VAL A 69 0.61 28.21 -13.30
N THR A 70 -0.27 29.18 -13.11
CA THR A 70 -0.32 30.38 -13.94
C THR A 70 0.50 31.47 -13.27
N ASP A 71 1.59 31.88 -13.92
CA ASP A 71 2.40 33.00 -13.43
C ASP A 71 1.62 34.32 -13.51
N ALA A 72 2.10 35.34 -12.79
CA ALA A 72 1.56 36.71 -12.84
C ALA A 72 1.59 37.32 -14.27
N LEU A 73 2.38 36.73 -15.18
CA LEU A 73 2.50 37.07 -16.60
C LEU A 73 1.50 36.32 -17.50
N GLY A 74 0.62 35.48 -16.94
CA GLY A 74 -0.39 34.71 -17.68
C GLY A 74 0.12 33.43 -18.35
N ASN A 75 1.42 33.11 -18.23
CA ASN A 75 1.97 31.87 -18.74
C ASN A 75 1.60 30.70 -17.83
N THR A 76 0.96 29.67 -18.41
CA THR A 76 0.65 28.43 -17.69
C THR A 76 1.83 27.48 -17.80
N THR A 77 2.53 27.23 -16.70
CA THR A 77 3.56 26.20 -16.59
C THR A 77 3.00 24.98 -15.86
N PHE A 78 3.60 23.81 -16.07
CA PHE A 78 3.27 22.62 -15.30
C PHE A 78 4.34 22.42 -14.23
N GLN A 79 3.91 22.18 -12.99
CA GLN A 79 4.78 21.86 -11.87
C GLN A 79 4.43 20.46 -11.37
N LEU A 80 5.45 19.65 -11.11
CA LEU A 80 5.26 18.36 -10.45
C LEU A 80 5.20 18.57 -8.94
N VAL A 81 4.12 18.10 -8.33
CA VAL A 81 3.91 18.15 -6.88
C VAL A 81 3.55 16.76 -6.37
N GLY A 82 4.16 16.35 -5.26
CA GLY A 82 3.86 15.09 -4.60
C GLY A 82 5.05 14.53 -3.84
N TYR A 83 4.86 13.34 -3.28
CA TYR A 83 5.88 12.65 -2.50
C TYR A 83 7.17 12.37 -3.29
N VAL A 84 7.04 11.99 -4.57
CA VAL A 84 8.20 11.59 -5.39
C VAL A 84 9.11 12.78 -5.75
N PRO A 85 8.60 13.93 -6.26
CA PRO A 85 9.43 15.13 -6.46
C PRO A 85 10.18 15.58 -5.20
N ASP A 86 9.50 15.57 -4.04
CA ASP A 86 10.11 15.96 -2.77
C ASP A 86 11.22 14.99 -2.34
N LEU A 87 11.01 13.69 -2.54
CA LEU A 87 12.02 12.66 -2.31
C LEU A 87 13.25 12.86 -3.20
N ILE A 88 13.05 13.18 -4.48
CA ILE A 88 14.16 13.44 -5.42
C ILE A 88 14.96 14.66 -4.96
N ASN A 89 14.31 15.74 -4.54
CA ASN A 89 14.97 16.94 -4.03
C ASN A 89 15.81 16.64 -2.78
N LEU A 90 15.29 15.81 -1.88
CA LEU A 90 16.04 15.36 -0.71
C LEU A 90 17.26 14.50 -1.10
N LEU A 91 17.08 13.58 -2.05
CA LEU A 91 18.17 12.73 -2.56
C LEU A 91 19.24 13.56 -3.26
N GLN A 92 18.85 14.56 -4.06
CA GLN A 92 19.76 15.51 -4.69
C GLN A 92 20.60 16.23 -3.64
N THR A 93 19.99 16.72 -2.57
CA THR A 93 20.69 17.41 -1.47
C THR A 93 21.68 16.49 -0.75
N LYS A 94 21.36 15.19 -0.63
CA LYS A 94 22.22 14.21 0.08
C LYS A 94 23.34 13.61 -0.78
N LEU A 95 23.10 13.42 -2.07
CA LEU A 95 24.00 12.70 -2.98
C LEU A 95 24.72 13.61 -3.99
N GLY A 96 24.23 14.83 -4.20
CA GLY A 96 24.87 15.84 -5.06
C GLY A 96 24.75 15.59 -6.57
N PHE A 97 23.86 14.71 -7.02
CA PHE A 97 23.64 14.49 -8.46
C PHE A 97 22.76 15.58 -9.08
N ILE A 98 22.76 15.68 -10.41
CA ILE A 98 21.98 16.65 -11.17
C ILE A 98 20.76 15.92 -11.79
N PRO A 99 19.53 16.13 -11.28
CA PRO A 99 18.34 15.45 -11.81
C PRO A 99 17.87 16.05 -13.14
N ASP A 100 17.65 15.19 -14.14
CA ASP A 100 16.91 15.48 -15.39
C ASP A 100 15.58 14.71 -15.34
N ILE A 101 14.55 15.36 -14.82
CA ILE A 101 13.22 14.77 -14.56
C ILE A 101 12.42 14.72 -15.86
N ARG A 102 12.01 13.52 -16.27
CA ARG A 102 11.20 13.27 -17.46
C ARG A 102 9.94 12.49 -17.11
N LEU A 103 8.80 13.07 -17.45
CA LEU A 103 7.51 12.39 -17.34
C LEU A 103 7.38 11.33 -18.43
N ALA A 104 7.05 10.12 -18.01
CA ALA A 104 6.66 9.05 -18.91
C ALA A 104 5.27 9.34 -19.50
N PRO A 105 5.03 8.99 -20.78
CA PRO A 105 3.71 9.13 -21.40
C PRO A 105 2.63 8.35 -20.63
N SER A 106 1.41 8.90 -20.54
CA SER A 106 0.30 8.30 -19.80
C SER A 106 -0.12 6.90 -20.29
N ASN A 107 0.21 6.55 -21.53
CA ASN A 107 -0.09 5.25 -22.14
C ASN A 107 1.01 4.19 -21.89
N ARG A 108 2.07 4.52 -21.14
CA ARG A 108 3.13 3.56 -20.81
C ARG A 108 2.71 2.66 -19.65
N THR A 109 2.90 1.36 -19.84
CA THR A 109 2.70 0.38 -18.78
C THR A 109 3.92 0.34 -17.84
N TYR A 110 3.70 -0.09 -16.60
CA TYR A 110 4.77 -0.33 -15.63
C TYR A 110 5.86 -1.30 -16.12
N ASN A 111 5.49 -2.31 -16.91
CA ASN A 111 6.46 -3.20 -17.53
C ASN A 111 7.27 -2.49 -18.63
N GLY A 112 6.66 -1.53 -19.32
CA GLY A 112 7.33 -0.63 -20.25
C GLY A 112 8.36 0.24 -19.54
N LEU A 113 8.04 0.83 -18.39
CA LEU A 113 8.98 1.62 -17.60
C LEU A 113 10.21 0.81 -17.18
N VAL A 114 10.01 -0.42 -16.71
CA VAL A 114 11.10 -1.33 -16.36
C VAL A 114 11.97 -1.65 -17.58
N ALA A 115 11.35 -1.81 -18.75
CA ALA A 115 12.09 -2.03 -19.99
C ALA A 115 12.85 -0.77 -20.44
N ASP A 116 12.26 0.42 -20.26
CA ASP A 116 12.90 1.69 -20.61
C ASP A 116 14.16 1.93 -19.76
N VAL A 117 14.16 1.54 -18.48
CA VAL A 117 15.38 1.52 -17.64
C VAL A 117 16.40 0.49 -18.15
N ALA A 118 15.95 -0.75 -18.42
CA ALA A 118 16.85 -1.79 -18.93
C ALA A 118 17.50 -1.42 -20.28
N ASN A 119 16.81 -0.62 -21.10
CA ASN A 119 17.29 -0.13 -22.38
C ASN A 119 18.11 1.18 -22.28
N GLY A 120 18.31 1.73 -21.08
CA GLY A 120 19.07 2.97 -20.86
C GLY A 120 18.36 4.25 -21.32
N VAL A 121 17.03 4.22 -21.47
CA VAL A 121 16.23 5.43 -21.76
C VAL A 121 16.15 6.34 -20.52
N TYR A 122 16.05 5.72 -19.35
CA TYR A 122 16.09 6.35 -18.05
C TYR A 122 17.18 5.68 -17.21
N ASP A 123 17.97 6.46 -16.47
CA ASP A 123 18.98 5.92 -15.56
C ASP A 123 18.32 5.38 -14.27
N LEU A 124 17.21 6.00 -13.88
CA LEU A 124 16.42 5.60 -12.72
C LEU A 124 14.94 5.93 -12.98
N VAL A 125 14.04 5.04 -12.57
CA VAL A 125 12.61 5.29 -12.55
C VAL A 125 12.10 5.31 -11.13
N VAL A 126 11.30 6.33 -10.78
CA VAL A 126 10.62 6.43 -9.50
C VAL A 126 9.11 6.41 -9.75
N ALA A 127 8.46 5.35 -9.27
CA ALA A 127 7.05 5.09 -9.48
C ALA A 127 6.49 4.23 -8.33
N ASP A 128 5.17 4.13 -8.24
CA ASP A 128 4.42 3.19 -7.40
C ASP A 128 4.52 1.74 -7.94
N LEU A 129 5.75 1.30 -8.19
CA LEU A 129 6.04 0.02 -8.82
C LEU A 129 6.17 -1.10 -7.78
N THR A 130 5.34 -2.13 -7.90
CA THR A 130 5.54 -3.37 -7.16
C THR A 130 6.79 -4.12 -7.65
N VAL A 131 7.68 -4.44 -6.71
CA VAL A 131 8.87 -5.26 -6.95
C VAL A 131 8.45 -6.72 -7.11
N THR A 132 8.58 -7.26 -8.32
CA THR A 132 8.28 -8.66 -8.64
C THR A 132 9.53 -9.42 -9.08
N ALA A 133 9.52 -10.74 -8.95
CA ALA A 133 10.66 -11.57 -9.36
C ALA A 133 10.98 -11.44 -10.86
N SER A 134 9.96 -11.27 -11.72
CA SER A 134 10.16 -11.10 -13.16
C SER A 134 10.80 -9.75 -13.52
N ARG A 135 10.50 -8.69 -12.77
CA ARG A 135 11.09 -7.36 -12.96
C ARG A 135 12.51 -7.28 -12.41
N ARG A 136 12.78 -7.89 -11.25
CA ARG A 136 14.10 -7.93 -10.62
C ARG A 136 15.16 -8.66 -11.46
N LYS A 137 14.73 -9.56 -12.36
CA LYS A 137 15.63 -10.19 -13.34
C LYS A 137 16.13 -9.24 -14.44
N LYS A 138 15.44 -8.11 -14.65
CA LYS A 138 15.74 -7.16 -15.75
C LYS A 138 16.45 -5.90 -15.26
N VAL A 139 16.11 -5.45 -14.06
CA VAL A 139 16.65 -4.22 -13.45
C VAL A 139 16.82 -4.44 -11.95
N ASP A 140 17.77 -3.70 -11.37
CA ASP A 140 17.96 -3.66 -9.93
C ASP A 140 16.95 -2.72 -9.26
N PHE A 141 16.54 -3.09 -8.05
CA PHE A 141 15.58 -2.34 -7.24
C PHE A 141 16.22 -1.89 -5.93
N SER A 142 15.86 -0.69 -5.48
CA SER A 142 16.14 -0.27 -4.11
C SER A 142 15.30 -1.07 -3.11
N ASN A 143 15.62 -0.92 -1.83
CA ASN A 143 14.73 -1.37 -0.78
C ASN A 143 13.36 -0.71 -0.94
N SER A 144 12.30 -1.48 -0.66
CA SER A 144 10.94 -0.95 -0.74
C SER A 144 10.76 0.16 0.29
N ILE A 145 10.24 1.30 -0.16
CA ILE A 145 9.88 2.44 0.71
C ILE A 145 8.54 2.23 1.39
N PHE A 146 7.68 1.38 0.80
CA PHE A 146 6.38 1.03 1.32
C PHE A 146 6.30 -0.48 1.54
N ASP A 147 5.71 -0.89 2.66
CA ASP A 147 5.38 -2.29 2.88
C ASP A 147 4.13 -2.66 2.08
N ASN A 148 4.28 -3.63 1.18
CA ASN A 148 3.20 -4.12 0.35
C ASN A 148 2.22 -4.96 1.20
N SER A 149 1.33 -4.31 1.92
CA SER A 149 0.19 -4.95 2.58
C SER A 149 -1.01 -4.98 1.63
N VAL A 150 -1.50 -6.17 1.30
CA VAL A 150 -2.77 -6.31 0.57
C VAL A 150 -3.89 -5.91 1.53
N ARG A 151 -4.71 -4.93 1.13
CA ARG A 151 -5.86 -4.46 1.91
C ARG A 151 -7.13 -4.65 1.09
N LEU A 152 -8.14 -5.26 1.70
CA LEU A 152 -9.47 -5.36 1.09
C LEU A 152 -10.24 -4.08 1.41
N VAL A 153 -10.61 -3.34 0.36
CA VAL A 153 -11.51 -2.20 0.49
C VAL A 153 -12.91 -2.68 0.18
N ILE A 154 -13.76 -2.73 1.21
CA ILE A 154 -15.20 -2.99 1.08
C ILE A 154 -15.97 -1.69 1.27
N ARG A 155 -17.09 -1.56 0.55
CA ARG A 155 -18.03 -0.48 0.83
C ARG A 155 -18.56 -0.69 2.25
N ALA A 156 -18.42 0.32 3.10
CA ALA A 156 -19.08 0.33 4.40
C ALA A 156 -20.58 0.13 4.19
N GLN A 157 -21.14 -0.89 4.81
CA GLN A 157 -22.59 -1.04 4.87
C GLN A 157 -23.12 0.07 5.79
N PRO A 158 -24.26 0.68 5.47
CA PRO A 158 -24.89 1.62 6.39
C PRO A 158 -25.14 0.89 7.72
N ASP A 159 -24.84 1.56 8.84
CA ASP A 159 -25.16 1.03 10.16
C ASP A 159 -26.67 0.73 10.22
N ILE A 160 -27.02 -0.55 10.26
CA ILE A 160 -28.38 -0.97 10.50
C ILE A 160 -28.65 -0.58 11.95
N GLN A 161 -29.48 0.45 12.17
CA GLN A 161 -29.94 0.80 13.50
C GLN A 161 -30.82 -0.34 14.01
N ILE A 162 -30.22 -1.28 14.74
CA ILE A 162 -30.94 -2.36 15.41
C ILE A 162 -31.64 -1.70 16.61
N GLY A 163 -32.91 -1.35 16.44
CA GLY A 163 -33.74 -0.88 17.54
C GLY A 163 -33.93 -1.98 18.60
N LEU A 164 -34.09 -1.60 19.86
CA LEU A 164 -34.24 -2.53 20.99
C LEU A 164 -35.38 -3.55 20.79
N PHE A 165 -36.43 -3.20 20.04
CA PHE A 165 -37.57 -4.08 19.74
C PHE A 165 -37.48 -4.79 18.39
N SER A 166 -36.32 -4.74 17.71
CA SER A 166 -36.14 -5.41 16.40
C SER A 166 -36.32 -6.93 16.50
N PHE A 167 -36.15 -7.51 17.69
CA PHE A 167 -36.43 -8.93 17.96
C PHE A 167 -37.93 -9.29 17.91
N LEU A 168 -38.84 -8.30 18.00
CA LEU A 168 -40.29 -8.50 17.86
C LEU A 168 -40.77 -8.40 16.40
N ASN A 169 -39.97 -7.83 15.49
CA ASN A 169 -40.29 -7.77 14.06
C ASN A 169 -40.66 -9.14 13.42
N PRO A 170 -40.02 -10.28 13.77
CA PRO A 170 -40.43 -11.57 13.22
C PRO A 170 -41.77 -12.09 13.78
N LEU A 171 -42.31 -11.50 14.85
CA LEU A 171 -43.60 -11.91 15.42
C LEU A 171 -44.74 -11.21 14.67
N SER A 172 -45.27 -11.89 13.65
CA SER A 172 -46.42 -11.38 12.89
C SER A 172 -47.69 -11.29 13.74
N TRP A 173 -48.67 -10.51 13.27
CA TRP A 173 -49.97 -10.40 13.93
C TRP A 173 -50.67 -11.75 14.13
N ASP A 174 -50.52 -12.67 13.17
CA ASP A 174 -51.07 -14.02 13.27
C ASP A 174 -50.46 -14.82 14.42
N LEU A 175 -49.14 -14.68 14.63
CA LEU A 175 -48.46 -15.33 15.74
C LEU A 175 -48.83 -14.70 17.09
N TRP A 176 -49.04 -13.38 17.14
CA TRP A 176 -49.58 -12.70 18.33
C TRP A 176 -50.95 -13.26 18.72
N LEU A 177 -51.86 -13.38 17.75
CA LEU A 177 -53.19 -13.96 17.98
C LEU A 177 -53.10 -15.43 18.40
N LEU A 178 -52.16 -16.19 17.84
CA LEU A 178 -51.94 -17.59 18.22
C LEU A 178 -51.43 -17.72 19.66
N ILE A 179 -50.50 -16.87 20.09
CA ILE A 179 -50.01 -16.84 21.49
C ILE A 179 -51.17 -16.52 22.44
N ILE A 180 -51.93 -15.46 22.16
CA ILE A 180 -53.09 -15.09 23.00
C ILE A 180 -54.14 -16.21 23.00
N GLY A 181 -54.43 -16.80 21.85
CA GLY A 181 -55.40 -17.89 21.72
C GLY A 181 -54.99 -19.16 22.48
N THR A 182 -53.72 -19.55 22.40
CA THR A 182 -53.20 -20.72 23.13
C THR A 182 -53.18 -20.52 24.64
N LEU A 183 -52.88 -19.31 25.12
CA LEU A 183 -52.97 -18.96 26.54
C LEU A 183 -54.41 -19.05 27.05
N ILE A 184 -55.37 -18.46 26.34
CA ILE A 184 -56.80 -18.53 26.72
C ILE A 184 -57.30 -19.97 26.69
N PHE A 185 -56.91 -20.75 25.68
CA PHE A 185 -57.30 -22.15 25.54
C PHE A 185 -56.74 -23.01 26.68
N GLY A 186 -55.45 -22.83 27.04
CA GLY A 186 -54.83 -23.48 28.18
C GLY A 186 -55.56 -23.16 29.49
N SER A 187 -55.85 -21.89 29.74
CA SER A 187 -56.60 -21.44 30.93
C SER A 187 -58.02 -22.01 30.98
N MET A 188 -58.69 -22.13 29.82
CA MET A 188 -60.01 -22.76 29.72
C MET A 188 -59.95 -24.24 30.10
N LEU A 189 -58.97 -24.99 29.60
CA LEU A 189 -58.79 -26.40 29.94
C LEU A 189 -58.55 -26.61 31.43
N ILE A 190 -57.68 -25.79 32.03
CA ILE A 190 -57.39 -25.83 33.48
C ILE A 190 -58.67 -25.57 34.27
N CYS A 191 -59.46 -24.56 33.90
CA CYS A 191 -60.72 -24.24 34.58
C CYS A 191 -61.74 -25.38 34.49
N ILE A 192 -61.82 -26.09 33.34
CA ILE A 192 -62.69 -27.26 33.17
C ILE A 192 -62.25 -28.39 34.09
N VAL A 193 -60.96 -28.72 34.11
CA VAL A 193 -60.40 -29.77 34.96
C VAL A 193 -60.69 -29.49 36.44
N GLU A 194 -60.48 -28.26 36.90
CA GLU A 194 -60.73 -27.87 38.29
C GLU A 194 -62.21 -27.90 38.66
N ARG A 195 -63.11 -27.51 37.75
CA ARG A 195 -64.56 -27.60 37.96
C ARG A 195 -65.06 -29.04 38.07
N VAL A 196 -64.41 -29.97 37.36
CA VAL A 196 -64.72 -31.41 37.45
C VAL A 196 -64.13 -32.01 38.72
N ALA A 197 -62.90 -31.64 39.09
CA ALA A 197 -62.20 -32.22 40.24
C ALA A 197 -62.67 -31.67 41.60
N ASN A 198 -63.22 -30.45 41.65
CA ASN A 198 -63.56 -29.78 42.92
C ASN A 198 -65.05 -29.38 42.99
N GLU A 199 -65.81 -30.09 43.83
CA GLU A 199 -67.26 -29.88 43.96
C GLU A 199 -67.64 -28.46 44.43
N ARG A 200 -66.76 -27.79 45.20
CA ARG A 200 -66.97 -26.41 45.69
C ARG A 200 -67.00 -25.35 44.57
N LEU A 201 -66.43 -25.65 43.41
CA LEU A 201 -66.37 -24.73 42.27
C LEU A 201 -67.46 -25.03 41.23
N ARG A 202 -68.18 -26.15 41.38
CA ARG A 202 -69.22 -26.62 40.44
C ARG A 202 -70.48 -25.78 40.48
N GLU A 203 -70.83 -25.21 41.63
CA GLU A 203 -72.06 -24.42 41.84
C GLU A 203 -71.87 -22.90 41.58
N LYS A 204 -70.67 -22.46 41.19
CA LYS A 204 -70.37 -21.04 41.03
C LYS A 204 -70.77 -20.52 39.63
N SER A 205 -71.46 -19.36 39.61
CA SER A 205 -71.98 -18.67 38.43
C SER A 205 -70.95 -18.54 37.28
N HIS A 206 -71.42 -18.54 36.03
CA HIS A 206 -70.59 -18.44 34.82
C HIS A 206 -69.67 -17.21 34.81
N SER A 207 -70.08 -16.10 35.44
CA SER A 207 -69.24 -14.90 35.59
C SER A 207 -67.98 -15.14 36.43
N ALA A 208 -68.07 -16.01 37.44
CA ALA A 208 -66.92 -16.42 38.24
C ALA A 208 -65.96 -17.33 37.46
N ALA A 209 -66.43 -18.04 36.42
CA ALA A 209 -65.60 -18.82 35.51
C ALA A 209 -64.70 -17.92 34.65
N TYR A 210 -65.29 -16.89 34.04
CA TYR A 210 -64.54 -15.95 33.20
C TYR A 210 -63.50 -15.16 33.98
N LEU A 211 -63.83 -14.74 35.21
CA LEU A 211 -62.87 -14.09 36.11
C LEU A 211 -61.71 -15.01 36.50
N MET A 212 -61.98 -16.32 36.63
CA MET A 212 -60.98 -17.32 36.95
C MET A 212 -60.06 -17.62 35.75
N ILE A 213 -60.62 -17.70 34.53
CA ILE A 213 -59.83 -17.82 33.29
C ILE A 213 -58.94 -16.58 33.10
N PHE A 214 -59.48 -15.38 33.34
CA PHE A 214 -58.72 -14.13 33.28
C PHE A 214 -57.59 -14.12 34.33
N TRP A 215 -57.88 -14.53 35.56
CA TRP A 215 -56.88 -14.65 36.63
C TRP A 215 -55.79 -15.65 36.27
N TYR A 216 -56.11 -16.84 35.74
CA TYR A 216 -55.09 -17.82 35.34
C TYR A 216 -54.23 -17.41 34.15
N THR A 217 -54.71 -16.48 33.32
CA THR A 217 -53.98 -16.03 32.14
C THR A 217 -53.05 -14.85 32.45
N PHE A 218 -53.40 -14.00 33.41
CA PHE A 218 -52.70 -12.74 33.67
C PHE A 218 -52.19 -12.54 35.11
N GLY A 219 -52.64 -13.36 36.07
CA GLY A 219 -52.27 -13.28 37.48
C GLY A 219 -51.27 -14.36 37.85
#